data_AF-A0A7S0WN80-F1
#
_entry.id   AF-A0A7S0WN80-F1
#
_cell.length_a   1.000
_cell.length_b   1.000
_cell.length_c   1.000
_cell.angle_alpha   90.00
_cell.angle_beta   90.00
_cell.angle_gamma   90.00
#
_symmetry.space_group_name_H-M   'P 1'
#
loop_
_entity.id
_entity.type
_entity.pdbx_description
1 polymer ?
#
loop_
_entity_poly.entity_id
_entity_poly.type
_entity_poly.pdbx_seq_one_letter_code
_entity_poly.pdbx_strand_id
1 'polypeptide(L)'
;DIVNYNNTLYIASMNCAARPWGRAPLLGRRAEPSRRALKAFSSAAPGQAQRVAPPQYLHIHTSAETTISIPFTANGGKHLQSALSGLVQTFAEKQKAERPKRLDMMEWRCKGQEGSPTADLDLFEVVCNPNAHASAFEAKALISVRSKGGLKVSSEARLSTLQADVDTFIKSAA
;
A
#
# COMPACT_ATOMS: atom_id res chain seq x y z
N ASP A 1 11.92 41.52 1.14
CA ASP A 1 11.93 40.69 2.35
C ASP A 1 11.74 39.22 2.02
N ILE A 2 12.69 38.39 2.48
CA ILE A 2 12.75 36.95 2.25
C ILE A 2 11.80 36.29 3.26
N VAL A 3 10.69 35.72 2.81
CA VAL A 3 9.82 34.92 3.68
C VAL A 3 10.22 33.45 3.56
N ASN A 4 10.83 33.00 4.64
CA ASN A 4 11.29 31.66 4.93
C ASN A 4 10.07 30.74 5.15
N TYR A 5 9.82 29.77 4.27
CA TYR A 5 8.83 28.72 4.49
C TYR A 5 9.54 27.41 4.83
N ASN A 6 9.71 27.18 6.13
CA ASN A 6 9.87 25.84 6.68
C ASN A 6 8.56 25.08 6.43
N ASN A 7 8.52 24.19 5.44
CA ASN A 7 7.44 23.21 5.32
C ASN A 7 8.02 21.81 5.46
N THR A 8 7.77 21.25 6.64
CA THR A 8 8.19 19.93 7.11
C THR A 8 7.57 18.85 6.22
N LEU A 9 8.41 18.16 5.47
CA LEU A 9 8.10 16.94 4.73
C LEU A 9 7.65 15.84 5.71
N TYR A 10 6.35 15.52 5.73
CA TYR A 10 5.88 14.23 6.24
C TYR A 10 5.95 13.19 5.12
N ILE A 11 7.14 12.64 4.90
CA ILE A 11 7.30 11.37 4.18
C ILE A 11 7.04 10.26 5.20
N ALA A 12 5.83 9.70 5.21
CA ALA A 12 5.57 8.43 5.88
C ALA A 12 6.13 7.27 5.02
N SER A 13 7.46 7.16 4.98
CA SER A 13 8.14 5.94 4.54
C SER A 13 8.25 5.02 5.75
N MET A 14 7.26 4.16 5.96
CA MET A 14 7.37 3.08 6.95
C MET A 14 7.91 1.84 6.25
N ASN A 15 9.23 1.73 6.28
CA ASN A 15 9.97 0.51 5.99
C ASN A 15 9.58 -0.60 6.98
N CYS A 16 9.22 -1.76 6.45
CA CYS A 16 9.03 -2.97 7.22
C CYS A 16 10.38 -3.49 7.75
N ALA A 17 10.50 -3.49 9.08
CA ALA A 17 11.38 -4.29 9.94
C ALA A 17 12.75 -4.75 9.39
N ALA A 18 13.81 -4.01 9.76
CA ALA A 18 15.18 -4.48 9.74
C ALA A 18 15.50 -5.33 10.99
N ARG A 19 16.14 -6.49 10.77
CA ARG A 19 16.66 -7.40 11.80
C ARG A 19 17.89 -6.82 12.50
N PRO A 20 18.11 -7.05 13.80
CA PRO A 20 19.43 -6.92 14.38
C PRO A 20 20.20 -8.25 14.32
N TRP A 21 21.35 -8.22 13.64
CA TRP A 21 22.48 -9.12 13.87
C TRP A 21 23.29 -8.59 15.07
N GLY A 22 23.67 -9.45 16.02
CA GLY A 22 24.54 -9.02 17.12
C GLY A 22 24.90 -10.06 18.18
N ARG A 23 26.03 -10.73 17.94
CA ARG A 23 27.10 -11.19 18.87
C ARG A 23 26.82 -12.16 20.03
N ALA A 24 27.61 -13.23 20.01
CA ALA A 24 27.94 -14.15 21.10
C ALA A 24 28.93 -13.54 22.13
N PRO A 25 29.04 -14.17 23.31
CA PRO A 25 30.33 -14.34 23.98
C PRO A 25 30.66 -15.81 24.34
N LEU A 26 31.96 -16.03 24.51
CA LEU A 26 32.71 -17.27 24.72
C LEU A 26 32.85 -17.67 26.21
N LEU A 27 33.31 -18.93 26.41
CA LEU A 27 33.91 -19.54 27.61
C LEU A 27 32.92 -19.92 28.73
N GLY A 28 32.82 -21.14 29.26
CA GLY A 28 33.70 -22.31 29.25
C GLY A 28 33.76 -22.86 30.69
N ARG A 29 33.29 -24.09 30.95
CA ARG A 29 33.79 -25.01 31.99
C ARG A 29 33.01 -26.34 32.00
N ARG A 30 33.75 -27.38 32.34
CA ARG A 30 33.54 -28.82 32.17
C ARG A 30 33.09 -29.43 33.50
N ALA A 31 32.05 -30.28 33.50
CA ALA A 31 31.88 -31.38 34.47
C ALA A 31 30.77 -32.37 34.03
N GLU A 32 31.24 -33.60 33.78
CA GLU A 32 30.69 -34.96 33.68
C GLU A 32 29.29 -35.39 34.21
N PRO A 33 28.85 -36.63 33.86
CA PRO A 33 27.46 -36.98 33.61
C PRO A 33 26.79 -37.69 34.79
N SER A 34 25.50 -37.43 35.02
CA SER A 34 24.67 -38.40 35.73
C SER A 34 23.18 -38.21 35.57
N ARG A 35 22.52 -39.37 35.40
CA ARG A 35 21.10 -39.67 35.60
C ARG A 35 20.15 -39.33 34.44
N ARG A 36 19.97 -40.36 33.62
CA ARG A 36 18.74 -40.70 32.88
C ARG A 36 17.49 -40.28 33.68
N ALA A 37 16.84 -39.22 33.23
CA ALA A 37 15.43 -39.00 33.46
C ALA A 37 14.74 -39.16 32.11
N LEU A 38 13.89 -40.18 32.00
CA LEU A 38 12.97 -40.37 30.88
C LEU A 38 12.04 -39.14 30.83
N LYS A 39 12.42 -38.12 30.06
CA LYS A 39 11.50 -37.06 29.69
C LYS A 39 10.52 -37.67 28.70
N ALA A 40 9.27 -37.78 29.14
CA ALA A 40 8.14 -38.08 28.30
C ALA A 40 8.24 -37.26 27.01
N PHE A 41 8.13 -37.94 25.87
CA PHE A 41 7.86 -37.30 24.59
C PHE A 41 6.53 -36.56 24.75
N SER A 42 6.61 -35.29 25.13
CA SER A 42 5.49 -34.36 24.95
C SER A 42 5.29 -34.31 23.45
N SER A 43 4.18 -34.91 22.99
CA SER A 43 3.74 -34.80 21.61
C SER A 43 3.68 -33.30 21.27
N ALA A 44 4.64 -32.86 20.47
CA ALA A 44 4.57 -31.55 19.86
C ALA A 44 3.28 -31.55 19.03
N ALA A 45 2.30 -30.77 19.47
CA ALA A 45 1.11 -30.52 18.70
C ALA A 45 1.54 -30.12 17.28
N PRO A 46 0.89 -30.64 16.23
CA PRO A 46 1.21 -30.26 14.87
C PRO A 46 1.12 -28.73 14.78
N GLY A 47 2.24 -28.11 14.38
CA GLY A 47 2.35 -26.67 14.25
C GLY A 47 1.15 -26.15 13.48
N GLN A 48 0.45 -25.16 14.04
CA GLN A 48 -0.68 -24.52 13.39
C GLN A 48 -0.18 -24.00 12.03
N ALA A 49 -0.53 -24.72 10.97
CA ALA A 49 -0.31 -24.28 9.61
C ALA A 49 -1.03 -22.95 9.47
N GLN A 50 -0.23 -21.88 9.42
CA GLN A 50 -0.71 -20.52 9.34
C GLN A 50 -1.56 -20.44 8.07
N ARG A 51 -2.89 -20.39 8.22
CA ARG A 51 -3.82 -20.33 7.10
C ARG A 51 -3.54 -19.03 6.36
N VAL A 52 -2.84 -19.13 5.24
CA VAL A 52 -2.66 -18.02 4.30
C VAL A 52 -4.05 -17.71 3.76
N ALA A 53 -4.57 -16.54 4.10
CA ALA A 53 -5.84 -16.07 3.56
C ALA A 53 -5.75 -16.04 2.02
N PRO A 54 -6.84 -16.36 1.30
CA PRO A 54 -6.83 -16.30 -0.15
C PRO A 54 -6.42 -14.90 -0.63
N PRO A 55 -5.66 -14.80 -1.73
CA PRO A 55 -5.23 -13.52 -2.26
C PRO A 55 -6.46 -12.68 -2.64
N GLN A 56 -6.50 -11.44 -2.15
CA GLN A 56 -7.53 -10.48 -2.51
C GLN A 56 -7.04 -9.63 -3.69
N TYR A 57 -7.94 -9.35 -4.62
CA TYR A 57 -7.63 -8.59 -5.84
C TYR A 57 -8.40 -7.28 -5.85
N LEU A 58 -7.69 -6.18 -6.14
CA LEU A 58 -8.30 -4.91 -6.49
C LEU A 58 -8.56 -4.92 -7.99
N HIS A 59 -9.83 -4.76 -8.37
CA HIS A 59 -10.26 -4.62 -9.76
C HIS A 59 -10.45 -3.14 -10.07
N ILE A 60 -9.76 -2.64 -11.09
CA ILE A 60 -9.80 -1.24 -11.50
C ILE A 60 -10.42 -1.17 -12.89
N HIS A 61 -11.59 -0.53 -12.99
CA HIS A 61 -12.25 -0.27 -14.25
C HIS A 61 -11.68 1.01 -14.87
N THR A 62 -11.00 0.84 -15.99
CA THR A 62 -10.36 1.94 -16.72
C THR A 62 -11.35 2.61 -17.66
N SER A 63 -11.01 3.82 -18.12
CA SER A 63 -11.80 4.57 -19.10
C SER A 63 -11.84 3.91 -20.48
N ALA A 64 -10.94 2.95 -20.74
CA ALA A 64 -10.85 2.21 -22.00
C ALA A 64 -11.67 0.90 -21.97
N GLU A 65 -12.65 0.78 -21.05
CA GLU A 65 -13.47 -0.42 -20.88
C GLU A 65 -12.67 -1.70 -20.53
N THR A 66 -11.42 -1.53 -20.10
CA THR A 66 -10.57 -2.62 -19.63
C THR A 66 -10.54 -2.68 -18.11
N THR A 67 -10.46 -3.88 -17.56
CA THR A 67 -10.35 -4.10 -16.11
C THR A 67 -8.94 -4.58 -15.77
N ILE A 68 -8.27 -3.86 -14.88
CA ILE A 68 -6.94 -4.25 -14.37
C ILE A 68 -7.16 -4.89 -13.00
N SER A 69 -6.75 -6.15 -12.86
CA SER A 69 -6.85 -6.88 -11.60
C SER A 69 -5.46 -7.02 -11.00
N ILE A 70 -5.23 -6.50 -9.80
CA ILE A 70 -3.95 -6.59 -9.10
C ILE A 70 -4.13 -7.21 -7.71
N PRO A 71 -3.22 -8.11 -7.29
CA PRO A 71 -3.24 -8.57 -5.92
C PRO A 71 -2.94 -7.38 -5.01
N PHE A 72 -3.73 -7.21 -3.94
CA PHE A 72 -3.68 -5.98 -3.14
C PHE A 72 -3.95 -6.26 -1.65
N THR A 73 -3.55 -5.32 -0.79
CA THR A 73 -3.73 -5.45 0.66
C THR A 73 -4.85 -4.56 1.17
N ALA A 74 -5.60 -5.03 2.16
CA ALA A 74 -6.67 -4.25 2.80
C ALA A 74 -6.15 -2.91 3.35
N ASN A 75 -4.95 -2.90 3.93
CA ASN A 75 -4.36 -1.66 4.45
C ASN A 75 -4.01 -0.68 3.31
N GLY A 76 -3.42 -1.19 2.21
CA GLY A 76 -3.19 -0.41 1.00
C GLY A 76 -4.47 0.21 0.44
N GLY A 77 -5.59 -0.54 0.46
CA GLY A 77 -6.92 -0.06 0.11
C GLY A 77 -7.36 1.13 0.94
N LYS A 78 -7.27 1.04 2.27
CA LYS A 78 -7.65 2.15 3.18
C LYS A 78 -6.81 3.41 2.96
N HIS A 79 -5.51 3.25 2.75
CA HIS A 79 -4.63 4.38 2.44
C HIS A 79 -4.97 5.03 1.10
N LEU A 80 -5.25 4.23 0.07
CA LEU A 80 -5.67 4.74 -1.24
C LEU A 80 -7.02 5.45 -1.14
N GLN A 81 -8.00 4.87 -0.44
CA GLN A 81 -9.31 5.48 -0.20
C GLN A 81 -9.19 6.85 0.47
N SER A 82 -8.35 6.94 1.51
CA SER A 82 -8.09 8.21 2.21
C SER A 82 -7.49 9.26 1.27
N ALA A 83 -6.52 8.88 0.44
CA ALA A 83 -5.90 9.79 -0.53
C ALA A 83 -6.90 10.26 -1.62
N LEU A 84 -7.75 9.36 -2.13
CA LEU A 84 -8.81 9.70 -3.08
C LEU A 84 -9.86 10.63 -2.44
N SER A 85 -10.21 10.40 -1.18
CA SER A 85 -11.15 11.26 -0.45
C SER A 85 -10.59 12.67 -0.23
N GLY A 86 -9.31 12.78 0.11
CA GLY A 86 -8.61 14.07 0.19
C GLY A 86 -8.55 14.81 -1.15
N LEU A 87 -8.41 14.08 -2.25
CA LEU A 87 -8.47 14.66 -3.60
C LEU A 87 -9.87 15.20 -3.93
N VAL A 88 -10.94 14.46 -3.59
CA VAL A 88 -12.33 14.95 -3.77
C VAL A 88 -12.58 16.21 -2.94
N GLN A 89 -12.07 16.26 -1.71
CA GLN A 89 -12.14 17.46 -0.88
C GLN A 89 -11.40 18.64 -1.52
N THR A 90 -10.21 18.41 -2.07
CA THR A 90 -9.43 19.41 -2.82
C THR A 90 -10.24 20.02 -3.96
N PHE A 91 -11.03 19.22 -4.70
CA PHE A 91 -11.94 19.73 -5.72
C PHE A 91 -13.11 20.53 -5.14
N ALA A 92 -13.66 20.14 -3.99
CA ALA A 92 -14.72 20.90 -3.33
C ALA A 92 -14.22 22.28 -2.87
N GLU A 93 -12.98 22.35 -2.37
CA GLU A 93 -12.33 23.61 -2.01
C GLU A 93 -12.06 24.47 -3.25
N LYS A 94 -11.61 23.86 -4.36
CA LYS A 94 -11.45 24.52 -5.66
C LYS A 94 -12.72 25.21 -6.12
N GLN A 95 -13.87 24.56 -5.98
CA GLN A 95 -15.16 25.08 -6.42
C GLN A 95 -15.69 26.23 -5.55
N LYS A 96 -15.28 26.26 -4.27
CA LYS A 96 -15.67 27.33 -3.33
C LYS A 96 -14.76 28.55 -3.40
N ALA A 97 -13.56 28.41 -3.97
CA ALA A 97 -12.59 29.49 -4.04
C ALA A 97 -13.03 30.56 -5.05
N GLU A 98 -13.16 31.81 -4.60
CA GLU A 98 -13.49 32.96 -5.45
C GLU A 98 -12.37 33.31 -6.44
N ARG A 99 -11.11 32.97 -6.08
CA ARG A 99 -9.93 33.19 -6.93
C ARG A 99 -9.33 31.86 -7.37
N PRO A 100 -8.91 31.73 -8.65
CA PRO A 100 -8.26 30.52 -9.13
C PRO A 100 -6.93 30.31 -8.41
N LYS A 101 -6.88 29.29 -7.57
CA LYS A 101 -5.67 28.83 -6.89
C LYS A 101 -5.12 27.60 -7.61
N ARG A 102 -3.81 27.57 -7.86
CA ARG A 102 -3.13 26.36 -8.31
C ARG A 102 -3.03 25.39 -7.14
N LEU A 103 -3.53 24.17 -7.34
CA LEU A 103 -3.58 23.11 -6.35
C LEU A 103 -2.41 22.15 -6.57
N ASP A 104 -2.01 21.46 -5.51
CA ASP A 104 -0.95 20.46 -5.59
C ASP A 104 -1.45 19.20 -6.30
N MET A 105 -0.52 18.52 -6.97
CA MET A 105 -0.81 17.24 -7.63
C MET A 105 -0.92 16.14 -6.57
N MET A 106 -1.91 15.27 -6.70
CA MET A 106 -2.01 14.09 -5.86
C MET A 106 -1.15 12.98 -6.46
N GLU A 107 -0.23 12.46 -5.66
CA GLU A 107 0.58 11.29 -5.96
C GLU A 107 0.44 10.29 -4.83
N TRP A 108 0.00 9.08 -5.15
CA TRP A 108 -0.05 7.97 -4.22
C TRP A 108 0.73 6.79 -4.79
N ARG A 109 1.58 6.17 -3.97
CA ARG A 109 2.44 5.06 -4.38
C ARG A 109 2.42 3.94 -3.35
N CYS A 110 2.40 2.71 -3.83
CA CYS A 110 2.55 1.51 -3.04
C CYS A 110 3.55 0.56 -3.72
N LYS A 111 4.43 -0.04 -2.93
CA LYS A 111 5.38 -1.06 -3.40
C LYS A 111 4.97 -2.42 -2.86
N GLY A 112 5.30 -3.48 -3.59
CA GLY A 112 5.11 -4.83 -3.11
C GLY A 112 5.95 -5.12 -1.87
N GLN A 113 5.37 -5.85 -0.93
CA GLN A 113 6.05 -6.32 0.27
C GLN A 113 6.31 -7.82 0.14
N GLU A 114 7.54 -8.25 0.44
CA GLU A 114 7.89 -9.66 0.46
C GLU A 114 7.09 -10.42 1.52
N GLY A 115 6.60 -11.61 1.17
CA GLY A 115 5.71 -12.40 2.04
C GLY A 115 4.26 -11.88 2.11
N SER A 116 3.91 -10.90 1.30
CA SER A 116 2.54 -10.39 1.16
C SER A 116 1.93 -10.81 -0.20
N PRO A 117 0.59 -10.78 -0.36
CA PRO A 117 -0.06 -10.98 -1.66
C PRO A 117 0.47 -10.03 -2.76
N THR A 118 1.04 -8.88 -2.39
CA THR A 118 1.65 -7.91 -3.31
C THR A 118 3.10 -8.24 -3.68
N ALA A 119 3.61 -9.43 -3.38
CA ALA A 119 5.03 -9.77 -3.59
C ALA A 119 5.50 -9.58 -5.04
N ASP A 120 4.64 -9.82 -6.03
CA ASP A 120 4.97 -9.70 -7.46
C ASP A 120 4.84 -8.27 -8.01
N LEU A 121 4.28 -7.36 -7.21
CA LEU A 121 4.12 -5.95 -7.53
C LEU A 121 5.43 -5.20 -7.24
N ASP A 122 6.00 -4.54 -8.24
CA ASP A 122 7.14 -3.65 -8.04
C ASP A 122 6.66 -2.26 -7.58
N LEU A 123 5.74 -1.68 -8.36
CA LEU A 123 5.18 -0.35 -8.09
C LEU A 123 3.72 -0.28 -8.55
N PHE A 124 2.85 0.21 -7.67
CA PHE A 124 1.53 0.70 -8.00
C PHE A 124 1.45 2.19 -7.67
N GLU A 125 1.12 3.00 -8.66
CA GLU A 125 1.10 4.44 -8.58
C GLU A 125 -0.23 4.99 -9.13
N VAL A 126 -0.79 5.96 -8.42
CA VAL A 126 -1.98 6.70 -8.81
C VAL A 126 -1.63 8.18 -8.76
N VAL A 127 -1.77 8.88 -9.88
CA VAL A 127 -1.49 10.31 -10.00
C VAL A 127 -2.73 11.02 -10.51
N CYS A 128 -3.09 12.15 -9.91
CA CYS A 128 -4.15 13.00 -10.42
C CYS A 128 -3.77 14.47 -10.28
N ASN A 129 -3.93 15.23 -11.38
CA ASN A 129 -3.74 16.66 -11.39
C ASN A 129 -5.09 17.38 -11.27
N PRO A 130 -5.44 17.94 -10.10
CA PRO A 130 -6.72 18.63 -9.91
C PRO A 130 -6.83 19.93 -10.72
N ASN A 131 -5.71 20.46 -11.24
CA ASN A 131 -5.73 21.66 -12.08
C ASN A 131 -6.18 21.37 -13.53
N ALA A 132 -6.07 20.13 -14.00
CA ALA A 132 -6.41 19.74 -15.36
C ALA A 132 -7.93 19.61 -15.61
N HIS A 133 -8.74 19.62 -14.54
CA HIS A 133 -10.16 19.34 -14.60
C HIS A 133 -10.98 20.40 -13.85
N ALA A 134 -12.18 20.72 -14.33
CA ALA A 134 -13.06 21.69 -13.68
C ALA A 134 -13.70 21.12 -12.39
N SER A 135 -14.04 19.82 -12.40
CA SER A 135 -14.71 19.14 -11.30
C SER A 135 -14.10 17.75 -11.02
N ALA A 136 -14.40 17.20 -9.83
CA ALA A 136 -13.99 15.84 -9.47
C ALA A 136 -14.64 14.76 -10.36
N PHE A 137 -15.83 15.02 -10.90
CA PHE A 137 -16.57 14.05 -11.73
C PHE A 137 -15.93 13.85 -13.11
N GLU A 138 -15.28 14.88 -13.63
CA GLU A 138 -14.56 14.84 -14.91
C GLU A 138 -13.09 14.47 -14.72
N ALA A 139 -12.62 14.38 -13.48
CA ALA A 139 -11.24 14.13 -13.17
C ALA A 139 -10.82 12.71 -13.57
N LYS A 140 -9.67 12.62 -14.22
CA LYS A 140 -9.01 11.36 -14.54
C LYS A 140 -7.79 11.16 -13.66
N ALA A 141 -7.64 9.96 -13.15
CA ALA A 141 -6.43 9.51 -12.49
C ALA A 141 -5.61 8.66 -13.46
N LEU A 142 -4.31 8.95 -13.56
CA LEU A 142 -3.35 8.11 -14.23
C LEU A 142 -2.91 7.00 -13.27
N ILE A 143 -3.10 5.77 -13.69
CA ILE A 143 -2.80 4.57 -12.91
C ILE A 143 -1.64 3.87 -13.60
N SER A 144 -0.59 3.56 -12.85
CA SER A 144 0.56 2.81 -13.32
C SER A 144 0.85 1.62 -12.43
N VAL A 145 0.87 0.44 -13.02
CA VAL A 145 1.21 -0.83 -12.37
C VAL A 145 2.48 -1.37 -13.02
N ARG A 146 3.47 -1.72 -12.21
CA ARG A 146 4.70 -2.40 -12.62
C ARG A 146 4.84 -3.71 -11.86
N SER A 147 5.09 -4.79 -12.58
CA SER A 147 5.45 -6.08 -11.99
C SER A 147 6.97 -6.20 -11.88
N LYS A 148 7.43 -7.04 -10.95
CA LYS A 148 8.87 -7.38 -10.85
C LYS A 148 9.42 -8.08 -12.10
N GLY A 149 8.55 -8.69 -12.89
CA GLY A 149 8.88 -9.30 -14.19
C GLY A 149 9.08 -8.28 -15.33
N GLY A 150 8.98 -6.97 -15.05
CA GLY A 150 9.21 -5.90 -16.04
C GLY A 150 7.97 -5.50 -16.85
N LEU A 151 6.81 -6.11 -16.60
CA LEU A 151 5.56 -5.66 -17.22
C LEU A 151 5.14 -4.32 -16.62
N LYS A 152 4.91 -3.31 -17.47
CA LYS A 152 4.36 -2.02 -17.08
C LYS A 152 3.05 -1.78 -17.81
N VAL A 153 1.99 -1.54 -17.04
CA VAL A 153 0.68 -1.12 -17.55
C VAL A 153 0.40 0.27 -17.02
N SER A 154 0.09 1.20 -17.92
CA SER A 154 -0.36 2.54 -17.57
C SER A 154 -1.70 2.79 -18.23
N SER A 155 -2.70 3.22 -17.46
CA SER A 155 -4.06 3.47 -17.95
C SER A 155 -4.70 4.64 -17.20
N GLU A 156 -5.79 5.17 -17.74
CA GLU A 156 -6.57 6.24 -17.13
C GLU A 156 -7.88 5.68 -16.57
N ALA A 157 -8.26 6.10 -15.36
CA ALA A 157 -9.58 5.82 -14.80
C ALA A 157 -10.27 7.12 -14.38
N ARG A 158 -11.61 7.15 -14.47
CA ARG A 158 -12.39 8.24 -13.88
C ARG A 158 -12.27 8.16 -12.36
N LEU A 159 -12.10 9.31 -11.71
CA LEU A 159 -11.89 9.38 -10.26
C LEU A 159 -13.04 8.73 -9.47
N SER A 160 -14.28 8.96 -9.90
CA SER A 160 -15.47 8.38 -9.27
C SER A 160 -15.53 6.85 -9.38
N THR A 161 -15.19 6.30 -10.55
CA THR A 161 -15.11 4.86 -10.77
C THR A 161 -14.01 4.23 -9.92
N LEU A 162 -12.82 4.84 -9.90
CA LEU A 162 -11.71 4.37 -9.08
C LEU A 162 -12.05 4.37 -7.59
N GLN A 163 -12.76 5.39 -7.11
CA GLN A 163 -13.21 5.46 -5.72
C GLN A 163 -14.19 4.31 -5.40
N ALA A 164 -15.17 4.06 -6.27
CA ALA A 164 -16.13 2.97 -6.10
C ALA A 164 -15.47 1.58 -6.11
N ASP A 165 -14.46 1.39 -6.98
CA ASP A 165 -13.67 0.15 -7.06
C ASP A 165 -12.92 -0.13 -5.75
N VAL A 166 -12.26 0.90 -5.21
CA VAL A 166 -11.53 0.80 -3.93
C VAL A 166 -12.48 0.58 -2.76
N ASP A 167 -13.63 1.26 -2.73
CA ASP A 167 -14.65 1.05 -1.69
C ASP A 167 -15.20 -0.37 -1.72
N THR A 168 -15.43 -0.92 -2.91
CA THR A 168 -15.89 -2.30 -3.11
C THR A 168 -14.83 -3.29 -2.63
N PHE A 169 -13.56 -3.05 -2.96
CA PHE A 169 -12.44 -3.85 -2.47
C PHE A 169 -12.34 -3.84 -0.94
N ILE A 170 -12.46 -2.67 -0.29
CA ILE A 170 -12.38 -2.58 1.18
C ILE A 170 -13.54 -3.33 1.84
N LYS A 171 -14.74 -3.27 1.26
CA LYS A 171 -15.93 -4.00 1.77
C LYS A 171 -15.78 -5.51 1.63
N SER A 172 -15.13 -6.00 0.57
CA SER A 172 -14.88 -7.43 0.39
C SER A 172 -13.66 -7.93 1.18
N ALA A 173 -12.77 -7.02 1.58
CA ALA A 173 -11.57 -7.31 2.35
C ALA A 173 -11.78 -7.36 3.87
N ALA A 174 -12.88 -6.78 4.36
CA ALA A 174 -13.28 -6.74 5.77
C ALA A 174 -13.98 -8.04 6.20
#